data_AF-A0A376FC23-F1
#
_entry.id   AF-A0A376FC23-F1
#
_cell.length_a   1.000
_cell.length_b   1.000
_cell.length_c   1.000
_cell.angle_alpha   90.00
_cell.angle_beta   90.00
_cell.angle_gamma   90.00
#
_symmetry.space_group_name_H-M   'P 1'
#
loop_
_entity.id
_entity.type
_entity.pdbx_description
1 polymer ?
#
loop_
_entity_poly.entity_id
_entity_poly.type
_entity_poly.pdbx_seq_one_letter_code
_entity_poly.pdbx_strand_id
1 'polypeptide(L)'
;MEKDNGQTRWHYRYDGEHRLTEVISLPRDRNRPQTQVSFRYDPLGRRISKTRRQTLGGQPTGKPVTTRFVWEGFRLLQEVHGDVPLTYVYSDQDSYDPLARIDGVDAPEIFWFHCQPNGTPERMTDIEGQVRWEGVNSAWGKLLRESETQVSGYSQNLRMQGQYLDRETGLHYNLFRYYDPDCGRFTQQDPIGLAGGINLYQYAPNALGWVDSVGLTPEDLIRYRPHDSLSASKRS
;
A
#
# COMPACT_ATOMS: atom_id res chain seq x y z
N MET A 1 0.05 -0.01 19.82
CA MET A 1 0.52 -1.41 19.62
C MET A 1 2.04 -1.39 19.46
N GLU A 2 2.75 -2.45 19.85
CA GLU A 2 4.21 -2.56 19.73
C GLU A 2 4.60 -3.87 19.02
N LYS A 3 5.59 -3.84 18.12
CA LYS A 3 6.24 -5.01 17.50
C LYS A 3 7.74 -4.91 17.79
N ASP A 4 8.42 -6.03 18.07
CA ASP A 4 9.87 -6.08 18.24
C ASP A 4 10.38 -7.36 17.57
N ASN A 5 11.38 -7.24 16.71
CA ASN A 5 11.98 -8.40 16.02
C ASN A 5 13.39 -8.72 16.52
N GLY A 6 13.79 -8.17 17.67
CA GLY A 6 15.12 -8.33 18.25
C GLY A 6 16.18 -7.39 17.66
N GLN A 7 15.90 -6.71 16.53
CA GLN A 7 16.79 -5.71 15.94
C GLN A 7 16.20 -4.30 15.97
N THR A 8 14.89 -4.20 15.74
CA THR A 8 14.15 -2.94 15.72
C THR A 8 12.86 -3.12 16.50
N ARG A 9 12.45 -2.06 17.19
CA ARG A 9 11.16 -1.95 17.85
C ARG A 9 10.28 -0.97 17.10
N TRP A 10 9.01 -1.29 16.93
CA TRP A 10 8.03 -0.44 16.27
C TRP A 10 6.90 -0.09 17.22
N HIS A 11 6.55 1.19 17.27
CA HIS A 11 5.35 1.67 17.95
C HIS A 11 4.34 2.16 16.91
N TYR A 12 3.11 1.68 17.02
CA TYR A 12 2.00 2.00 16.12
C TYR A 12 0.93 2.79 16.87
N ARG A 13 0.49 3.90 16.27
CA ARG A 13 -0.63 4.72 16.75
C ARG A 13 -1.77 4.70 15.76
N TYR A 14 -2.99 4.61 16.29
CA TYR A 14 -4.22 4.54 15.52
C TYR A 14 -5.16 5.67 15.96
N ASP A 15 -6.01 6.15 15.05
CA ASP A 15 -7.10 7.06 15.39
C ASP A 15 -8.36 6.30 15.87
N GLY A 16 -9.42 7.04 16.18
CA GLY A 16 -10.71 6.48 16.62
C GLY A 16 -11.46 5.69 15.55
N GLU A 17 -11.03 5.75 14.29
CA GLU A 17 -11.56 4.96 13.17
C GLU A 17 -10.65 3.76 12.85
N HIS A 18 -9.76 3.40 13.77
CA HIS A 18 -8.78 2.32 13.65
C HIS A 18 -7.76 2.48 12.51
N ARG A 19 -7.59 3.68 11.95
CA ARG A 19 -6.59 3.92 10.90
C ARG A 19 -5.22 4.20 11.51
N LEU A 20 -4.16 3.63 10.92
CA LEU A 20 -2.79 3.83 11.39
C LEU A 20 -2.34 5.27 11.11
N THR A 21 -2.17 6.09 12.13
CA THR A 21 -1.78 7.50 11.96
C THR A 21 -0.28 7.72 12.09
N GLU A 22 0.41 6.85 12.82
CA GLU A 22 1.86 6.98 13.01
C GLU A 22 2.54 5.63 13.28
N VAL A 23 3.74 5.46 12.71
CA VAL A 23 4.71 4.43 13.10
C VAL A 23 6.02 5.07 13.51
N ILE A 24 6.57 4.61 14.62
CA ILE A 24 7.92 4.95 15.06
C ILE A 24 8.75 3.67 15.09
N SER A 25 9.78 3.58 14.24
CA SER A 25 10.78 2.51 14.28
C SER A 25 12.05 2.95 15.01
N LEU A 26 12.44 2.14 15.99
CA LEU A 26 13.56 2.34 16.90
C LEU A 26 14.56 1.19 16.72
N PRO A 27 15.59 1.37 15.88
CA PRO A 27 16.68 0.40 15.78
C PRO A 27 17.42 0.27 17.12
N ARG A 28 17.84 -0.96 17.47
CA ARG A 28 18.70 -1.19 18.66
C ARG A 28 20.13 -0.72 18.43
N ASP A 29 20.59 -0.78 17.19
CA ASP A 29 21.84 -0.15 16.77
C ASP A 29 21.68 1.37 16.79
N ARG A 30 22.36 2.01 17.75
CA ARG A 30 22.29 3.47 17.96
C ARG A 30 22.91 4.29 16.82
N ASN A 31 23.66 3.65 15.93
CA ASN A 31 24.20 4.30 14.73
C ASN A 31 23.19 4.33 13.59
N ARG A 32 22.07 3.60 13.72
CA ARG A 32 20.96 3.67 12.75
C ARG A 32 19.94 4.72 13.20
N PRO A 33 19.43 5.55 12.27
CA PRO A 33 18.45 6.55 12.60
C PRO A 33 17.10 5.91 12.99
N GLN A 34 16.47 6.46 14.02
CA GLN A 34 15.05 6.27 14.27
C GLN A 34 14.26 6.84 13.10
N THR A 35 13.19 6.15 12.69
CA THR A 35 12.30 6.64 11.62
C THR A 35 10.89 6.82 12.18
N GLN A 36 10.32 7.99 11.98
CA GLN A 36 8.91 8.29 12.26
C GLN A 36 8.19 8.46 10.93
N VAL A 37 7.06 7.79 10.77
CA VAL A 37 6.19 7.93 9.60
C VAL A 37 4.81 8.33 10.09
N SER A 38 4.27 9.40 9.55
CA SER A 38 2.92 9.87 9.82
C SER A 38 2.06 9.75 8.58
N PHE A 39 0.78 9.41 8.76
CA PHE A 39 -0.17 9.21 7.68
C PHE A 39 -1.36 10.15 7.82
N ARG A 40 -1.95 10.51 6.68
CA ARG A 40 -3.20 11.27 6.62
C ARG A 40 -4.18 10.58 5.68
N TYR A 41 -5.46 10.71 6.00
CA TYR A 41 -6.54 10.07 5.28
C TYR A 41 -7.60 11.10 4.90
N ASP A 42 -8.34 10.81 3.85
CA ASP A 42 -9.58 11.52 3.54
C ASP A 42 -10.78 10.91 4.29
N PRO A 43 -11.97 11.52 4.23
CA PRO A 43 -13.18 11.00 4.89
C PRO A 43 -13.64 9.62 4.39
N LEU A 44 -13.17 9.15 3.22
CA LEU A 44 -13.47 7.82 2.70
C LEU A 44 -12.49 6.75 3.22
N GLY A 45 -11.54 7.13 4.07
CA GLY A 45 -10.53 6.22 4.63
C GLY A 45 -9.33 5.99 3.72
N ARG A 46 -9.23 6.69 2.58
CA ARG A 46 -8.10 6.54 1.66
C ARG A 46 -6.92 7.37 2.14
N ARG A 47 -5.73 6.77 2.17
CA ARG A 47 -4.53 7.49 2.57
C ARG A 47 -4.18 8.54 1.53
N ILE A 48 -4.13 9.82 1.90
CA ILE A 48 -3.79 10.94 1.00
C ILE A 48 -2.33 11.37 1.10
N SER A 49 -1.65 11.03 2.19
CA SER A 49 -0.20 11.28 2.31
C SER A 49 0.48 10.39 3.35
N LYS A 50 1.78 10.15 3.14
CA LYS A 50 2.72 9.72 4.18
C LYS A 50 3.89 10.69 4.28
N THR A 51 4.34 10.98 5.49
CA THR A 51 5.53 11.80 5.74
C THR A 51 6.49 11.07 6.65
N ARG A 52 7.71 10.82 6.14
CA ARG A 52 8.82 10.18 6.83
C ARG A 52 9.78 11.22 7.39
N ARG A 53 10.16 11.07 8.65
CA ARG A 53 11.18 11.86 9.36
C ARG A 53 12.19 10.91 9.97
N GLN A 54 13.46 11.28 9.93
CA GLN A 54 14.53 10.47 10.54
C GLN A 54 15.31 11.28 11.54
N THR A 55 15.71 10.64 12.63
CA THR A 55 16.51 11.25 13.69
C THR A 55 17.63 10.32 14.15
N LEU A 56 18.83 10.85 14.35
CA LEU A 56 19.98 10.14 14.91
C LEU A 56 20.52 10.96 16.08
N GLY A 57 20.69 10.34 17.26
CA GLY A 57 21.10 11.06 18.48
C GLY A 57 20.15 12.19 18.89
N GLY A 58 18.86 12.07 18.54
CA GLY A 58 17.85 13.12 18.79
C GLY A 58 17.85 14.28 17.79
N GLN A 59 18.75 14.28 16.80
CA GLN A 59 18.83 15.32 15.78
C GLN A 59 18.26 14.84 14.44
N PRO A 60 17.54 15.68 13.67
CA PRO A 60 17.05 15.31 12.34
C PRO A 60 18.17 14.93 11.38
N THR A 61 18.03 13.79 10.70
CA THR A 61 18.93 13.39 9.61
C THR A 61 18.22 13.63 8.27
N GLY A 62 18.48 14.79 7.67
CA GLY A 62 17.88 15.19 6.39
C GLY A 62 16.49 15.82 6.53
N LYS A 63 15.90 16.14 5.37
CA LYS A 63 14.57 16.76 5.29
C LYS A 63 13.47 15.69 5.41
N PRO A 64 12.29 16.03 5.95
CA PRO A 64 11.13 15.15 5.86
C PRO A 64 10.80 14.83 4.40
N VAL A 65 10.55 13.55 4.11
CA VAL A 65 10.14 13.09 2.78
C VAL A 65 8.64 12.84 2.82
N THR A 66 7.89 13.44 1.90
CA THR A 66 6.44 13.28 1.82
C THR A 66 6.05 12.71 0.47
N THR A 67 5.25 11.66 0.50
CA THR A 67 4.57 11.09 -0.66
C THR A 67 3.08 11.39 -0.53
N ARG A 68 2.49 11.99 -1.56
CA ARG A 68 1.04 12.20 -1.66
C ARG A 68 0.44 11.08 -2.51
N PHE A 69 -0.81 10.75 -2.26
CA PHE A 69 -1.51 9.71 -2.99
C PHE A 69 -2.78 10.27 -3.63
N VAL A 70 -2.99 9.94 -4.90
CA VAL A 70 -4.19 10.29 -5.65
C VAL A 70 -4.93 9.00 -5.97
N TRP A 71 -6.26 9.05 -5.93
CA TRP A 71 -7.12 7.87 -5.99
C TRP A 71 -8.16 8.01 -7.10
N GLU A 72 -8.41 6.91 -7.81
CA GLU A 72 -9.56 6.71 -8.68
C GLU A 72 -10.52 5.74 -7.97
N GLY A 73 -11.63 6.26 -7.42
CA GLY A 73 -12.45 5.48 -6.50
C GLY A 73 -11.61 4.99 -5.30
N PHE A 74 -11.49 3.68 -5.14
CA PHE A 74 -10.64 3.03 -4.12
C PHE A 74 -9.34 2.43 -4.69
N ARG A 75 -9.06 2.67 -5.97
CA ARG A 75 -7.82 2.23 -6.63
C ARG A 75 -6.78 3.34 -6.60
N LEU A 76 -5.55 3.01 -6.24
CA LEU A 76 -4.45 3.98 -6.19
C LEU A 76 -4.11 4.45 -7.60
N LEU A 77 -4.32 5.73 -7.91
CA LEU A 77 -4.03 6.27 -9.24
C LEU A 77 -2.59 6.78 -9.34
N GLN A 78 -2.13 7.53 -8.34
CA GLN A 78 -0.78 8.11 -8.36
C GLN A 78 -0.11 8.11 -6.98
N GLU A 79 1.20 7.94 -6.98
CA GLU A 79 2.09 8.51 -5.97
C GLU A 79 2.63 9.85 -6.47
N VAL A 80 2.74 10.87 -5.61
CA VAL A 80 3.39 12.13 -5.97
C VAL A 80 4.53 12.40 -4.99
N HIS A 81 5.75 12.36 -5.51
CA HIS A 81 6.99 12.60 -4.78
C HIS A 81 7.54 13.97 -5.13
N GLY A 82 7.41 14.94 -4.22
CA GLY A 82 7.62 16.35 -4.57
C GLY A 82 6.61 16.77 -5.64
N ASP A 83 7.12 17.11 -6.83
CA ASP A 83 6.32 17.47 -8.01
C ASP A 83 6.31 16.38 -9.09
N VAL A 84 6.89 15.21 -8.82
CA VAL A 84 6.96 14.09 -9.77
C VAL A 84 5.84 13.10 -9.48
N PRO A 85 4.83 12.98 -10.35
CA PRO A 85 3.83 11.93 -10.24
C PRO A 85 4.36 10.60 -10.80
N LEU A 86 4.00 9.50 -10.14
CA LEU A 86 4.11 8.14 -10.65
C LEU A 86 2.68 7.65 -10.84
N THR A 87 2.24 7.55 -12.09
CA THR A 87 0.86 7.23 -12.46
C THR A 87 0.74 5.76 -12.79
N TYR A 88 -0.16 5.06 -12.12
CA TYR A 88 -0.45 3.66 -12.39
C TYR A 88 -1.55 3.51 -13.43
N VAL A 89 -1.32 2.61 -14.39
CA VAL A 89 -2.29 2.18 -15.39
C VAL A 89 -2.60 0.71 -15.10
N TYR A 90 -3.88 0.37 -15.13
CA TYR A 90 -4.39 -0.97 -14.81
C TYR A 90 -4.94 -1.66 -16.06
N SER A 91 -4.99 -3.00 -16.04
CA SER A 91 -5.40 -3.80 -17.20
C SER A 91 -6.84 -3.57 -17.63
N ASP A 92 -7.77 -3.37 -16.69
CA ASP A 92 -9.20 -3.18 -16.94
C ASP A 92 -9.83 -2.16 -15.96
N GLN A 93 -11.07 -1.73 -16.25
CA GLN A 93 -11.79 -0.68 -15.51
C GLN A 93 -11.91 -0.96 -14.00
N ASP A 94 -12.14 -2.23 -13.61
CA ASP A 94 -12.34 -2.63 -12.21
C ASP A 94 -11.20 -3.50 -11.66
N SER A 95 -10.08 -3.60 -12.39
CA SER A 95 -8.95 -4.45 -12.04
C SER A 95 -7.95 -3.74 -11.14
N TYR A 96 -7.35 -4.46 -10.20
CA TYR A 96 -6.19 -3.97 -9.45
C TYR A 96 -4.87 -4.51 -9.99
N ASP A 97 -4.92 -5.27 -11.08
CA ASP A 97 -3.74 -5.80 -11.78
C ASP A 97 -3.05 -4.67 -12.57
N PRO A 98 -1.81 -4.31 -12.20
CA PRO A 98 -1.14 -3.18 -12.81
C PRO A 98 -0.58 -3.57 -14.19
N LEU A 99 -0.76 -2.67 -15.16
CA LEU A 99 -0.30 -2.82 -16.54
C LEU A 99 0.96 -1.99 -16.80
N ALA A 100 0.96 -0.71 -16.41
CA ALA A 100 2.11 0.18 -16.59
C ALA A 100 2.22 1.23 -15.48
N ARG A 101 3.40 1.83 -15.35
CA ARG A 101 3.65 3.03 -14.54
C ARG A 101 4.29 4.11 -15.40
N ILE A 102 3.79 5.33 -15.29
CA ILE A 102 4.27 6.52 -15.99
C ILE A 102 4.89 7.45 -14.95
N ASP A 103 6.20 7.65 -15.01
CA ASP A 103 6.97 8.46 -14.07
C ASP A 103 7.24 9.84 -14.70
N GLY A 104 6.71 10.90 -14.09
CA GLY A 104 6.86 12.29 -14.55
C GLY A 104 5.74 12.78 -15.46
N VAL A 105 5.88 14.03 -15.91
CA VAL A 105 4.91 14.73 -16.78
C VAL A 105 5.59 15.17 -18.08
N ASP A 106 6.71 15.88 -17.96
CA ASP A 106 7.50 16.32 -19.10
C ASP A 106 8.53 15.24 -19.45
N ALA A 107 8.41 14.65 -20.65
CA ALA A 107 9.20 13.49 -21.11
C ALA A 107 9.14 12.31 -20.13
N PRO A 108 7.95 11.72 -19.91
CA PRO A 108 7.78 10.69 -18.90
C PRO A 108 8.51 9.39 -19.27
N GLU A 109 9.04 8.71 -18.26
CA GLU A 109 9.50 7.33 -18.41
C GLU A 109 8.31 6.38 -18.20
N ILE A 110 8.14 5.42 -19.11
CA ILE A 110 7.06 4.43 -19.03
C ILE A 110 7.68 3.06 -18.72
N PHE A 111 7.07 2.38 -17.76
CA PHE A 111 7.46 1.04 -17.35
C PHE A 111 6.28 0.08 -17.43
N TRP A 112 6.48 -1.11 -17.97
CA TRP A 112 5.45 -2.15 -18.10
C TRP A 112 5.61 -3.21 -17.03
N PHE A 113 4.51 -3.57 -16.37
CA PHE A 113 4.49 -4.58 -15.34
C PHE A 113 4.43 -5.99 -15.93
N HIS A 114 5.14 -6.91 -15.28
CA HIS A 114 5.02 -8.34 -15.48
C HIS A 114 4.62 -8.96 -14.14
N CYS A 115 3.40 -9.47 -14.08
CA CYS A 115 2.77 -9.93 -12.83
C CYS A 115 2.64 -11.46 -12.77
N GLN A 116 2.60 -11.98 -11.55
CA GLN A 116 2.09 -13.32 -11.26
C GLN A 116 0.59 -13.41 -11.57
N PRO A 117 0.00 -14.62 -11.69
CA PRO A 117 -1.45 -14.79 -11.90
C PRO A 117 -2.35 -14.11 -10.85
N ASN A 118 -1.84 -13.89 -9.63
CA ASN A 118 -2.56 -13.18 -8.58
C ASN A 118 -2.42 -11.63 -8.66
N GLY A 119 -1.77 -11.11 -9.69
CA GLY A 119 -1.53 -9.68 -9.93
C GLY A 119 -0.36 -9.08 -9.14
N THR A 120 0.47 -9.92 -8.50
CA THR A 120 1.68 -9.43 -7.81
C THR A 120 2.77 -9.10 -8.83
N PRO A 121 3.33 -7.87 -8.85
CA PRO A 121 4.45 -7.54 -9.73
C PRO A 121 5.70 -8.40 -9.45
N GLU A 122 6.28 -8.97 -10.51
CA GLU A 122 7.59 -9.65 -10.46
C GLU A 122 8.67 -8.84 -11.18
N ARG A 123 8.31 -8.14 -12.26
CA ARG A 123 9.27 -7.31 -13.02
C ARG A 123 8.62 -6.04 -13.56
N MET A 124 9.48 -5.07 -13.85
CA MET A 124 9.16 -3.92 -14.71
C MET A 124 10.20 -3.78 -15.81
N THR A 125 9.74 -3.53 -17.03
CA THR A 125 10.61 -3.23 -18.18
C THR A 125 10.40 -1.82 -18.70
N ASP A 126 11.43 -1.20 -19.28
CA ASP A 126 11.30 0.07 -20.02
C ASP A 126 10.84 -0.15 -21.48
N ILE A 127 10.84 0.92 -22.27
CA ILE A 127 10.36 0.92 -23.66
C ILE A 127 11.29 0.13 -24.60
N GLU A 128 12.56 0.00 -24.24
CA GLU A 128 13.52 -0.87 -24.93
C GLU A 128 13.43 -2.33 -24.46
N GLY A 129 12.53 -2.65 -23.52
CA GLY A 129 12.36 -4.00 -22.97
C GLY A 129 13.42 -4.39 -21.94
N GLN A 130 14.25 -3.46 -21.47
CA GLN A 130 15.24 -3.72 -20.44
C GLN A 130 14.58 -3.82 -19.07
N VAL A 131 14.99 -4.80 -18.27
CA VAL A 131 14.50 -4.96 -16.90
C VAL A 131 15.03 -3.82 -16.03
N ARG A 132 14.12 -3.03 -15.45
CA ARG A 132 14.41 -1.89 -14.57
C ARG A 132 14.12 -2.16 -13.10
N TRP A 133 13.24 -3.12 -12.85
CA TRP A 133 12.95 -3.60 -11.51
C TRP A 133 12.62 -5.09 -11.57
N GLU A 134 13.10 -5.85 -10.59
CA GLU A 134 12.72 -7.26 -10.35
C GLU A 134 12.50 -7.48 -8.86
N GLY A 135 11.37 -8.09 -8.51
CA GLY A 135 11.02 -8.49 -7.15
C GLY A 135 10.75 -9.98 -7.06
N VAL A 136 11.40 -10.65 -6.10
CA VAL A 136 11.10 -12.04 -5.73
C VAL A 136 10.27 -12.02 -4.47
N ASN A 137 9.03 -12.50 -4.55
CA ASN A 137 8.09 -12.50 -3.43
C ASN A 137 7.88 -13.91 -2.87
N SER A 138 7.61 -14.01 -1.57
CA SER A 138 7.08 -15.23 -0.97
C SER A 138 5.62 -15.44 -1.40
N ALA A 139 5.08 -16.64 -1.17
CA ALA A 139 3.67 -16.94 -1.43
C ALA A 139 2.70 -16.01 -0.69
N TRP A 140 3.13 -15.40 0.42
CA TRP A 140 2.34 -14.46 1.23
C TRP A 140 2.73 -13.00 1.01
N GLY A 141 3.38 -12.69 -0.11
CA GLY A 141 3.66 -11.32 -0.56
C GLY A 141 4.91 -10.68 0.05
N LYS A 142 5.66 -11.38 0.91
CA LYS A 142 6.90 -10.84 1.48
C LYS A 142 7.95 -10.67 0.37
N LEU A 143 8.45 -9.47 0.17
CA LEU A 143 9.58 -9.22 -0.73
C LEU A 143 10.86 -9.85 -0.16
N LEU A 144 11.35 -10.91 -0.80
CA LEU A 144 12.53 -11.66 -0.38
C LEU A 144 13.80 -11.08 -1.00
N ARG A 145 13.71 -10.65 -2.26
CA ARG A 145 14.79 -10.00 -3.00
C ARG A 145 14.22 -8.93 -3.90
N GLU A 146 14.94 -7.82 -4.01
CA GLU A 146 14.62 -6.72 -4.90
C GLU A 146 15.90 -6.32 -5.64
N SER A 147 15.79 -6.10 -6.93
CA SER A 147 16.84 -5.54 -7.78
C SER A 147 16.24 -4.37 -8.54
N GLU A 148 16.94 -3.23 -8.51
CA GLU A 148 16.48 -2.00 -9.14
C GLU A 148 17.63 -1.37 -9.93
N THR A 149 17.38 -1.13 -11.21
CA THR A 149 18.29 -0.48 -12.17
C THR A 149 17.57 0.67 -12.90
N GLN A 150 16.44 1.10 -12.34
CA GLN A 150 15.62 2.17 -12.84
C GLN A 150 16.33 3.52 -12.70
N VAL A 151 16.21 4.36 -13.73
CA VAL A 151 16.87 5.68 -13.77
C VAL A 151 16.09 6.72 -12.96
N SER A 152 14.74 6.66 -12.96
CA SER A 152 13.90 7.61 -12.22
C SER A 152 14.18 7.68 -10.71
N GLY A 153 14.77 6.64 -10.13
CA GLY A 153 15.09 6.56 -8.70
C GLY A 153 13.89 6.26 -7.80
N TYR A 154 12.72 5.92 -8.37
CA TYR A 154 11.51 5.59 -7.61
C TYR A 154 11.19 4.09 -7.60
N SER A 155 11.52 3.46 -6.47
CA SER A 155 11.30 2.04 -6.25
C SER A 155 9.82 1.63 -6.31
N GLN A 156 9.53 0.46 -6.90
CA GLN A 156 8.16 -0.03 -7.05
C GLN A 156 7.54 -0.58 -5.76
N ASN A 157 6.44 0.04 -5.30
CA ASN A 157 5.73 -0.30 -4.07
C ASN A 157 4.52 -1.23 -4.22
N LEU A 158 3.89 -1.41 -5.39
CA LEU A 158 2.69 -2.28 -5.47
C LEU A 158 3.04 -3.74 -5.13
N ARG A 159 2.14 -4.40 -4.42
CA ARG A 159 2.28 -5.82 -4.01
C ARG A 159 1.12 -6.62 -4.61
N MET A 160 0.57 -7.58 -3.87
CA MET A 160 -0.67 -8.25 -4.31
C MET A 160 -1.75 -7.19 -4.59
N GLN A 161 -2.72 -7.52 -5.44
CA GLN A 161 -3.74 -6.56 -5.88
C GLN A 161 -4.35 -5.77 -4.70
N GLY A 162 -4.36 -4.43 -4.82
CA GLY A 162 -4.82 -3.53 -3.76
C GLY A 162 -3.77 -3.09 -2.74
N GLN A 163 -2.64 -3.80 -2.67
CA GLN A 163 -1.62 -3.57 -1.66
C GLN A 163 -0.50 -2.63 -2.10
N TYR A 164 -0.06 -1.79 -1.16
CA TYR A 164 1.07 -0.89 -1.31
C TYR A 164 2.10 -1.12 -0.19
N LEU A 165 3.36 -1.41 -0.54
CA LEU A 165 4.44 -1.56 0.45
C LEU A 165 4.84 -0.22 1.05
N ASP A 166 4.68 -0.08 2.37
CA ASP A 166 5.35 0.96 3.13
C ASP A 166 6.74 0.48 3.55
N ARG A 167 7.74 0.76 2.70
CA ARG A 167 9.14 0.37 2.91
C ARG A 167 9.69 0.76 4.28
N GLU A 168 9.20 1.85 4.87
CA GLU A 168 9.62 2.32 6.19
C GLU A 168 9.20 1.40 7.34
N THR A 169 8.14 0.62 7.14
CA THR A 169 7.53 -0.23 8.17
C THR A 169 7.58 -1.71 7.81
N GLY A 170 7.70 -2.04 6.52
CA GLY A 170 7.55 -3.38 5.99
C GLY A 170 6.10 -3.84 5.87
N LEU A 171 5.13 -3.03 6.34
CA LEU A 171 3.71 -3.34 6.20
C LEU A 171 3.22 -3.03 4.81
N HIS A 172 2.21 -3.77 4.38
CA HIS A 172 1.47 -3.48 3.16
C HIS A 172 0.19 -2.74 3.55
N TYR A 173 0.07 -1.50 3.11
CA TYR A 173 -1.17 -0.75 3.18
C TYR A 173 -2.18 -1.38 2.21
N ASN A 174 -3.33 -1.81 2.73
CA ASN A 174 -4.43 -2.39 1.97
C ASN A 174 -5.73 -1.66 2.33
N LEU A 175 -5.78 -0.39 1.92
CA LEU A 175 -6.84 0.60 2.12
C LEU A 175 -7.39 0.72 3.55
N PHE A 176 -8.28 -0.18 3.97
CA PHE A 176 -8.87 -0.18 5.31
C PHE A 176 -8.04 -0.94 6.35
N ARG A 177 -7.11 -1.80 5.90
CA ARG A 177 -6.28 -2.62 6.79
C ARG A 177 -4.80 -2.54 6.43
N TYR A 178 -3.96 -2.95 7.39
CA TYR A 178 -2.53 -3.12 7.19
C TYR A 178 -2.17 -4.59 7.24
N TYR A 179 -1.57 -5.10 6.19
CA TYR A 179 -1.14 -6.48 6.08
C TYR A 179 0.34 -6.62 6.47
N ASP A 180 0.65 -7.58 7.33
CA ASP A 180 2.01 -7.92 7.73
C ASP A 180 2.44 -9.20 6.98
N PRO A 181 3.28 -9.07 5.95
CA PRO A 181 3.69 -10.21 5.12
C PRO A 181 4.60 -11.20 5.87
N ASP A 182 5.16 -10.85 7.03
CA ASP A 182 5.96 -11.78 7.83
C ASP A 182 5.10 -12.88 8.45
N CYS A 183 3.83 -12.57 8.76
CA CYS A 183 2.91 -13.49 9.43
C CYS A 183 1.66 -13.82 8.61
N GLY A 184 1.59 -13.31 7.38
CA GLY A 184 0.56 -13.67 6.39
C GLY A 184 -0.85 -13.19 6.75
N ARG A 185 -0.98 -12.09 7.51
CA ARG A 185 -2.26 -11.64 8.07
C ARG A 185 -2.35 -10.13 8.21
N PHE A 186 -3.57 -9.63 8.34
CA PHE A 186 -3.81 -8.26 8.76
C PHE A 186 -3.38 -8.04 10.22
N THR A 187 -2.90 -6.84 10.50
CA THR A 187 -2.52 -6.39 11.86
C THR A 187 -3.71 -5.94 12.68
N GLN A 188 -4.86 -5.74 12.05
CA GLN A 188 -6.11 -5.27 12.64
C GLN A 188 -7.22 -6.28 12.39
N GLN A 189 -8.17 -6.34 13.32
CA GLN A 189 -9.40 -7.10 13.17
C GLN A 189 -10.24 -6.52 12.02
N ASP A 190 -10.94 -7.38 11.29
CA ASP A 190 -11.85 -6.99 10.23
C ASP A 190 -12.90 -5.97 10.71
N PRO A 191 -12.96 -4.75 10.13
CA PRO A 191 -13.95 -3.74 10.48
C PRO A 191 -15.39 -4.20 10.31
N ILE A 192 -15.68 -5.13 9.39
CA ILE A 192 -17.02 -5.67 9.18
C ILE A 192 -17.33 -6.89 10.07
N GLY A 193 -16.44 -7.21 11.01
CA GLY A 193 -16.67 -8.22 12.04
C GLY A 193 -16.80 -9.63 11.44
N LEU A 194 -17.64 -10.50 12.03
CA LEU A 194 -17.83 -11.87 11.54
C LEU A 194 -18.41 -11.95 10.12
N ALA A 195 -18.94 -10.84 9.59
CA ALA A 195 -19.26 -10.75 8.16
C ALA A 195 -17.99 -10.89 7.31
N GLY A 196 -16.85 -10.43 7.83
CA GLY A 196 -15.46 -10.63 7.39
C GLY A 196 -15.03 -12.08 7.09
N GLY A 197 -15.82 -13.04 7.56
CA GLY A 197 -15.43 -14.43 7.74
C GLY A 197 -15.05 -14.74 9.20
N ILE A 198 -14.76 -16.02 9.46
CA ILE A 198 -14.50 -16.51 10.81
C ILE A 198 -13.12 -16.06 11.32
N ASN A 199 -12.17 -15.84 10.41
CA ASN A 199 -10.83 -15.34 10.74
C ASN A 199 -10.70 -13.85 10.37
N LEU A 200 -10.91 -13.00 11.37
CA LEU A 200 -10.95 -11.54 11.24
C LEU A 200 -9.59 -10.90 10.87
N TYR A 201 -8.53 -11.69 10.77
CA TYR A 201 -7.19 -11.22 10.39
C TYR A 201 -6.74 -11.81 9.04
N GLN A 202 -7.55 -12.62 8.38
CA GLN A 202 -7.18 -13.30 7.14
C GLN A 202 -7.19 -12.34 5.96
N TYR A 203 -6.15 -12.40 5.12
CA TYR A 203 -6.11 -11.67 3.85
C TYR A 203 -6.94 -12.34 2.76
N ALA A 204 -6.69 -13.62 2.51
CA ALA A 204 -7.43 -14.39 1.51
C ALA A 204 -7.49 -15.87 1.91
N PRO A 205 -8.49 -16.64 1.44
CA PRO A 205 -8.52 -18.10 1.57
C PRO A 205 -7.27 -18.77 1.00
N ASN A 206 -6.75 -18.27 -0.13
CA ASN A 206 -5.47 -18.64 -0.69
C ASN A 206 -4.81 -17.42 -1.37
N ALA A 207 -3.49 -17.29 -1.29
CA ALA A 207 -2.79 -16.12 -1.84
C ALA A 207 -2.52 -16.17 -3.36
N LEU A 208 -2.79 -17.32 -4.01
CA LEU A 208 -2.49 -17.55 -5.43
C LEU A 208 -3.69 -17.36 -6.35
N GLY A 209 -4.92 -17.44 -5.82
CA GLY A 209 -6.16 -17.33 -6.60
C GLY A 209 -7.24 -16.50 -5.93
N TRP A 210 -7.11 -16.12 -4.66
CA TRP A 210 -8.01 -15.19 -3.97
C TRP A 210 -7.26 -13.94 -3.51
N VAL A 211 -7.91 -12.78 -3.65
CA VAL A 211 -7.36 -11.48 -3.28
C VAL A 211 -8.43 -10.63 -2.62
N ASP A 212 -8.09 -9.95 -1.53
CA ASP A 212 -8.87 -8.91 -0.86
C ASP A 212 -8.29 -7.53 -1.21
N SER A 213 -8.87 -6.87 -2.22
CA SER A 213 -8.28 -5.68 -2.87
C SER A 213 -8.42 -4.38 -2.09
N VAL A 214 -9.37 -4.30 -1.16
CA VAL A 214 -9.55 -3.11 -0.30
C VAL A 214 -9.40 -3.42 1.18
N GLY A 215 -9.23 -4.69 1.55
CA GLY A 215 -9.10 -5.09 2.93
C GLY A 215 -10.45 -5.32 3.61
N LEU A 216 -11.50 -5.82 2.94
CA LEU A 216 -12.87 -6.02 3.49
C LEU A 216 -13.67 -7.18 2.84
N THR A 217 -13.44 -8.46 3.14
CA THR A 217 -14.22 -9.54 2.45
C THR A 217 -15.45 -9.97 3.24
N PRO A 218 -16.65 -10.25 2.68
CA PRO A 218 -16.88 -11.20 1.59
C PRO A 218 -17.22 -10.48 0.29
N GLU A 219 -16.21 -10.49 -0.59
CA GLU A 219 -16.16 -9.85 -1.90
C GLU A 219 -16.48 -8.34 -1.87
N ASP A 220 -15.83 -7.61 -0.96
CA ASP A 220 -15.84 -6.13 -0.82
C ASP A 220 -17.26 -5.52 -0.88
N LEU A 221 -18.21 -6.35 -0.44
CA LEU A 221 -19.67 -6.31 -0.38
C LEU A 221 -20.37 -5.65 -1.58
N ILE A 222 -20.15 -6.26 -2.76
CA ILE A 222 -20.77 -5.98 -4.08
C ILE A 222 -20.52 -4.52 -4.57
N ARG A 223 -19.24 -4.14 -4.73
CA ARG A 223 -18.76 -2.89 -5.38
C ARG A 223 -19.38 -1.58 -4.84
N TYR A 224 -19.26 -1.29 -3.55
CA TYR A 224 -19.52 0.01 -2.86
C TYR A 224 -20.64 0.95 -3.42
N ARG A 225 -21.92 0.80 -2.99
CA ARG A 225 -23.04 1.75 -3.32
C ARG A 225 -23.22 2.88 -2.29
N PRO A 226 -23.40 4.14 -2.74
CA PRO A 226 -24.36 5.07 -2.12
C PRO A 226 -25.35 5.60 -3.16
N HIS A 227 -26.48 4.91 -3.33
CA HIS A 227 -27.69 5.52 -3.88
C HIS A 227 -28.89 4.80 -3.28
N ASP A 228 -29.34 5.31 -2.13
CA ASP A 228 -30.75 5.39 -1.78
C ASP A 228 -30.93 6.39 -0.64
N SER A 229 -31.32 7.61 -1.00
CA SER A 229 -32.33 8.32 -0.22
C SER A 229 -33.14 9.25 -1.10
N LEU A 230 -34.46 9.02 -1.06
CA LEU A 230 -35.59 9.88 -1.44
C LEU A 230 -36.36 9.49 -2.72
N SER A 231 -37.04 8.34 -2.68
CA SER A 231 -38.39 8.27 -3.27
C SER A 231 -39.39 8.84 -2.25
N ALA A 232 -39.53 10.16 -2.24
CA ALA A 232 -40.66 10.79 -1.58
C ALA A 232 -41.93 10.43 -2.36
N SER A 233 -42.77 9.62 -1.72
CA SER A 233 -44.19 9.44 -1.99
C SER A 233 -44.84 10.76 -2.45
N LYS A 234 -45.21 10.85 -3.73
CA LYS A 234 -46.30 11.72 -4.17
C LYS A 234 -47.53 10.85 -4.41
N ARG A 235 -48.40 10.80 -3.39
CA ARG A 235 -49.83 10.63 -3.62
C ARG A 235 -50.33 11.96 -4.18
N SER A 236 -50.90 11.93 -5.38
CA SER A 236 -51.96 12.85 -5.80
C SER A 236 -53.26 12.07 -5.80
#